data_AF-A0A811L2M4-F1
#
_entry.id   AF-A0A811L2M4-F1
#
_cell.length_a   1.000
_cell.length_b   1.000
_cell.length_c   1.000
_cell.angle_alpha   90.00
_cell.angle_beta   90.00
_cell.angle_gamma   90.00
#
_symmetry.space_group_name_H-M   'P 1'
#
loop_
_entity.id
_entity.type
_entity.pdbx_description
1 polymer ?
#
loop_
_entity_poly.entity_id
_entity_poly.type
_entity_poly.pdbx_seq_one_letter_code
_entity_poly.pdbx_strand_id
1 'polypeptide(L)'
;MEKELLHVQEEVKRIQSVTVVIGQFLEAVDQDHAIVGFATGPNYYVRVLSILDRELLKPGCSVALHKYSNALVDVLPPEADSSIQMLRPDEKPEVSYSDIGGLDMQKQEVKEAVELPLSHGEFYQQIGIDPPRGVLIFGP
;
A
#
# COMPACT_ATOMS: atom_id res chain seq x y z
N MET A 1 20.06 28.37 -10.06
CA MET A 1 19.74 27.00 -9.62
C MET A 1 18.25 26.75 -9.48
N GLU A 2 17.50 27.55 -8.70
CA GLU A 2 16.06 27.26 -8.46
C GLU A 2 15.19 27.27 -9.72
N LYS A 3 15.47 28.15 -10.69
CA LYS A 3 14.72 28.19 -11.97
C LYS A 3 14.94 26.97 -12.87
N GLU A 4 16.12 26.33 -12.81
CA GLU A 4 16.40 25.14 -13.61
C GLU A 4 15.70 23.91 -13.02
N LEU A 5 15.66 23.80 -11.69
CA LEU A 5 14.95 22.72 -11.01
C LEU A 5 13.44 22.75 -11.30
N LEU A 6 12.85 23.96 -11.26
CA LEU A 6 11.43 24.18 -11.57
C LEU A 6 11.11 23.79 -13.01
N HIS A 7 11.98 24.13 -13.96
CA HIS A 7 11.80 23.76 -15.36
C HIS A 7 11.89 22.24 -15.59
N VAL A 8 12.84 21.57 -14.94
CA VAL A 8 12.98 20.10 -14.99
C VAL A 8 11.76 19.40 -14.40
N GLN A 9 11.22 19.90 -13.28
CA GLN A 9 10.00 19.36 -12.67
C GLN A 9 8.76 19.55 -13.56
N GLU A 10 8.63 20.70 -14.22
CA GLU A 10 7.56 20.93 -15.20
C GLU A 10 7.65 19.99 -16.40
N GLU A 11 8.85 19.65 -16.84
CA GLU A 11 9.07 18.71 -17.94
C GLU A 11 8.71 17.27 -17.55
N VAL A 12 9.06 16.85 -16.34
CA VAL A 12 8.63 15.56 -15.76
C VAL A 12 7.11 15.52 -15.67
N LYS A 13 6.45 16.60 -15.22
CA LYS A 13 4.99 16.66 -15.09
C LYS A 13 4.29 16.60 -16.45
N ARG A 14 4.88 17.17 -17.50
CA ARG A 14 4.38 17.01 -18.88
C ARG A 14 4.45 15.56 -19.34
N ILE A 15 5.54 14.84 -19.03
CA ILE A 15 5.68 13.41 -19.33
C ILE A 15 4.62 12.58 -18.58
N GLN A 16 4.32 12.93 -17.32
CA GLN A 16 3.29 12.26 -16.50
C GLN A 16 1.84 12.51 -16.97
N SER A 17 1.60 13.56 -17.76
CA SER A 17 0.25 13.95 -18.21
C SER A 17 -0.26 13.18 -19.44
N VAL A 18 0.60 12.35 -20.05
CA VAL A 18 0.28 11.52 -21.21
C VAL A 18 -0.29 10.17 -20.76
N THR A 19 -1.09 9.51 -21.60
CA THR A 19 -1.65 8.18 -21.34
C THR A 19 -0.60 7.22 -20.75
N VAL A 20 -0.85 6.79 -19.51
CA VAL A 20 -0.04 5.81 -18.78
C VAL A 20 -0.62 4.42 -19.02
N VAL A 21 0.25 3.45 -19.26
CA VAL A 21 -0.09 2.03 -19.25
C VAL A 21 0.34 1.46 -17.91
N ILE A 22 -0.55 0.75 -17.21
CA ILE A 22 -0.26 0.13 -15.93
C ILE A 22 0.33 -1.27 -16.18
N GLY A 23 1.48 -1.53 -15.60
CA GLY A 23 2.13 -2.84 -15.57
C GLY A 23 2.38 -3.32 -14.14
N GLN A 24 2.88 -4.54 -14.01
CA GLN A 24 3.42 -5.09 -12.77
C GLN A 24 4.94 -5.12 -12.87
N PHE A 25 5.61 -4.62 -11.85
CA PHE A 25 7.06 -4.72 -11.73
C PHE A 25 7.44 -6.15 -11.36
N LEU A 26 8.30 -6.80 -12.15
CA LEU A 26 8.78 -8.15 -11.89
C LEU A 26 10.12 -8.11 -11.17
N GLU A 27 11.13 -7.51 -11.81
CA GLU A 27 12.51 -7.57 -11.34
C GLU A 27 13.31 -6.36 -11.83
N ALA A 28 14.22 -5.84 -10.99
CA ALA A 28 15.21 -4.87 -11.43
C ALA A 28 16.46 -5.61 -11.91
N VAL A 29 16.88 -5.35 -13.15
CA VAL A 29 18.08 -5.99 -13.73
C VAL A 29 19.31 -5.15 -13.40
N ASP A 30 19.22 -3.83 -13.59
CA ASP A 30 20.35 -2.90 -13.46
C ASP A 30 19.96 -1.61 -12.73
N GLN A 31 20.85 -0.61 -12.74
CA GLN A 31 20.60 0.73 -12.22
C GLN A 31 19.58 1.51 -13.05
N ASP A 32 19.61 1.36 -14.38
CA ASP A 32 18.74 2.08 -15.31
C ASP A 32 17.63 1.22 -15.92
N HIS A 33 17.58 -0.08 -15.61
CA HIS A 33 16.69 -1.01 -16.30
C HIS A 33 15.97 -1.98 -15.37
N ALA A 34 14.70 -2.22 -15.70
CA ALA A 34 13.81 -3.13 -15.00
C ALA A 34 13.01 -3.97 -16.00
N ILE A 35 12.50 -5.10 -15.52
CA ILE A 35 11.55 -5.94 -16.24
C ILE A 35 10.17 -5.67 -15.67
N VAL A 36 9.24 -5.35 -16.55
CA VAL A 36 7.82 -5.21 -16.21
C VAL A 36 7.01 -6.26 -16.98
N GLY A 37 5.99 -6.79 -16.32
CA GLY A 37 5.01 -7.67 -16.89
C GLY A 37 3.67 -6.95 -17.02
N PHE A 38 2.84 -7.41 -17.94
CA PHE A 38 1.42 -7.04 -17.97
C PHE A 38 0.61 -8.26 -17.54
N ALA A 39 -0.59 -8.04 -17.00
CA ALA A 39 -1.46 -9.12 -16.51
C ALA A 39 -1.68 -10.24 -17.55
N THR A 40 -1.67 -9.88 -18.82
CA THR A 40 -1.74 -10.81 -19.94
C THR A 40 -0.85 -10.32 -21.08
N GLY A 41 0.46 -10.56 -20.98
CA GLY A 41 1.38 -10.12 -22.02
C GLY A 41 2.81 -10.62 -21.83
N PRO A 42 3.68 -10.40 -22.85
CA PRO A 42 5.10 -10.66 -22.73
C PRO A 42 5.74 -9.68 -21.74
N ASN A 43 6.89 -10.06 -21.19
CA ASN A 43 7.68 -9.20 -20.32
C ASN A 43 8.44 -8.17 -21.17
N TYR A 44 8.47 -6.92 -20.71
CA TYR A 44 9.16 -5.82 -21.37
C TYR A 44 10.36 -5.36 -20.56
N TYR A 45 11.48 -5.17 -21.25
CA TYR A 45 12.66 -4.53 -20.71
C TYR A 45 12.50 -3.02 -20.82
N VAL A 46 12.45 -2.35 -19.68
CA VAL A 46 12.09 -0.94 -19.59
C VAL A 46 13.15 -0.13 -18.87
N ARG A 47 13.30 1.13 -19.28
CA ARG A 47 14.21 2.06 -18.63
C ARG A 47 13.53 2.68 -17.41
N VAL A 48 14.21 2.67 -16.28
CA VAL A 48 13.79 3.36 -15.05
C VAL A 48 14.25 4.80 -15.12
N LEU A 49 13.34 5.74 -14.88
CA LEU A 49 13.70 7.16 -14.76
C LEU A 49 14.40 7.41 -13.42
N SER A 50 15.48 8.18 -13.44
CA SER A 50 16.31 8.47 -12.26
C SER A 50 15.59 9.27 -11.16
N ILE A 51 14.39 9.77 -11.45
CA ILE A 51 13.53 10.47 -10.47
C ILE A 51 12.87 9.51 -9.47
N LEU A 52 12.94 8.20 -9.71
CA LEU A 52 12.19 7.22 -8.96
C LEU A 52 13.07 6.51 -7.90
N ASP A 53 12.56 6.44 -6.68
CA ASP A 53 13.25 5.79 -5.57
C ASP A 53 13.16 4.27 -5.67
N ARG A 54 14.34 3.64 -5.80
CA ARG A 54 14.48 2.19 -5.99
C ARG A 54 14.03 1.38 -4.77
N GLU A 55 14.03 1.98 -3.59
CA GLU A 55 13.62 1.33 -2.34
C GLU A 55 12.11 1.04 -2.30
N LEU A 56 11.32 1.80 -3.07
CA LEU A 56 9.88 1.60 -3.20
C LEU A 56 9.53 0.51 -4.23
N LEU A 57 10.48 0.11 -5.08
CA LEU A 57 10.29 -0.93 -6.09
C LEU A 57 10.38 -2.32 -5.45
N LYS A 58 9.23 -2.89 -5.13
CA LYS A 58 9.11 -4.30 -4.73
C LYS A 58 8.55 -5.12 -5.90
N PRO A 59 9.05 -6.36 -6.12
CA PRO A 59 8.41 -7.31 -7.03
C PRO A 59 6.92 -7.43 -6.75
N GLY A 60 6.10 -7.33 -7.79
CA GLY A 60 4.64 -7.37 -7.72
C GLY A 60 3.95 -6.01 -7.59
N CYS A 61 4.69 -4.91 -7.39
CA CYS A 61 4.08 -3.57 -7.35
C CYS A 61 3.51 -3.16 -8.71
N SER A 62 2.38 -2.46 -8.69
CA SER A 62 1.84 -1.80 -9.89
C SER A 62 2.69 -0.57 -10.24
N VAL A 63 3.08 -0.48 -11.51
CA VAL A 63 3.93 0.60 -12.02
C VAL A 63 3.30 1.27 -13.23
N ALA A 64 3.55 2.57 -13.35
CA ALA A 64 3.11 3.42 -14.42
C ALA A 64 4.17 3.49 -15.52
N LEU A 65 3.80 3.10 -16.73
CA LEU A 65 4.64 3.16 -17.92
C LEU A 65 4.15 4.21 -18.91
N HIS A 66 5.10 4.87 -19.56
CA HIS A 66 4.79 5.78 -20.66
C HIS A 66 4.52 5.01 -21.96
N LYS A 67 3.42 5.33 -22.66
CA LYS A 67 2.91 4.58 -23.84
C LYS A 67 3.90 4.42 -25.00
N TYR A 68 4.79 5.39 -25.23
CA TYR A 68 5.67 5.38 -26.42
C TYR A 68 7.11 4.93 -26.13
N SER A 69 7.63 5.26 -24.97
CA SER A 69 9.01 4.96 -24.59
C SER A 69 9.13 3.72 -23.72
N ASN A 70 7.98 3.17 -23.27
CA ASN A 70 7.90 2.13 -22.24
C ASN A 70 8.81 2.44 -21.05
N ALA A 71 9.01 3.71 -20.71
CA ALA A 71 9.82 4.09 -19.56
C ALA A 71 8.96 4.00 -18.30
N LEU A 72 9.55 3.53 -17.20
CA LEU A 72 8.92 3.50 -15.88
C LEU A 72 8.94 4.93 -15.33
N VAL A 73 7.75 5.49 -15.13
CA VAL A 73 7.54 6.89 -14.71
C VAL A 73 7.27 6.99 -13.23
N ASP A 74 6.40 6.11 -12.73
CA ASP A 74 5.96 6.17 -11.34
C ASP A 74 5.62 4.78 -10.80
N VAL A 75 5.68 4.62 -9.48
CA VAL A 75 5.16 3.43 -8.78
C VAL A 75 3.81 3.81 -8.22
N LEU A 76 2.79 3.06 -8.61
CA LEU A 76 1.46 3.28 -8.05
C LEU A 76 1.44 2.74 -6.61
N PRO A 77 0.87 3.49 -5.66
CA PRO A 77 0.76 3.03 -4.29
C PRO A 77 0.01 1.69 -4.25
N PRO A 78 0.36 0.77 -3.34
CA PRO A 78 -0.33 -0.51 -3.21
C PRO A 78 -1.83 -0.35 -2.90
N GLU A 79 -2.26 0.82 -2.43
CA GLU A 79 -3.67 1.17 -2.26
C GLU A 79 -4.47 1.21 -3.59
N ALA A 80 -3.78 1.30 -4.73
CA ALA A 80 -4.37 1.21 -6.06
C ALA A 80 -4.52 -0.24 -6.54
N ASP A 81 -4.03 -1.22 -5.78
CA ASP A 81 -4.26 -2.64 -6.07
C ASP A 81 -5.74 -2.96 -5.84
N SER A 82 -6.40 -3.43 -6.89
CA SER A 82 -7.82 -3.80 -6.86
C SER A 82 -8.12 -4.87 -5.80
N SER A 83 -7.14 -5.71 -5.44
CA SER A 83 -7.28 -6.70 -4.38
C SER A 83 -7.35 -6.09 -2.98
N ILE A 84 -6.61 -5.00 -2.73
CA ILE A 84 -6.59 -4.30 -1.43
C ILE A 84 -7.82 -3.42 -1.27
N GLN A 85 -8.30 -2.79 -2.36
CA GLN A 85 -9.54 -2.01 -2.33
C GLN A 85 -10.76 -2.87 -1.96
N MET A 86 -10.82 -4.12 -2.44
CA MET A 86 -11.91 -5.04 -2.06
C MET A 86 -11.88 -5.47 -0.58
N LEU A 87 -10.75 -5.33 0.11
CA LEU A 87 -10.58 -5.71 1.51
C LEU A 87 -10.80 -4.53 2.48
N ARG A 88 -10.84 -3.30 1.98
CA ARG A 88 -11.19 -2.15 2.81
C ARG A 88 -12.71 -2.21 3.04
N PRO A 89 -13.19 -2.27 4.29
CA PRO A 89 -14.60 -2.01 4.55
C PRO A 89 -14.86 -0.55 4.14
N ASP A 90 -15.62 -0.35 3.07
CA ASP A 90 -16.03 0.98 2.57
C ASP A 90 -16.80 1.77 3.65
N GLU A 91 -17.47 1.07 4.56
CA GLU A 91 -18.36 1.66 5.56
C GLU A 91 -18.08 1.11 6.96
N LYS A 92 -18.13 2.01 7.95
CA LYS A 92 -18.13 1.64 9.36
C LYS A 92 -19.40 0.82 9.63
N PRO A 93 -19.31 -0.37 10.24
CA PRO A 93 -20.50 -1.13 10.60
C PRO A 93 -21.39 -0.32 11.55
N GLU A 94 -22.71 -0.39 11.34
CA GLU A 94 -23.70 0.32 12.16
C GLU A 94 -23.91 -0.31 13.55
N VAL A 95 -23.42 -1.54 13.75
CA VAL A 95 -23.61 -2.28 15.01
C VAL A 95 -22.63 -1.85 16.10
N SER A 96 -23.15 -1.66 17.31
CA SER A 96 -22.39 -1.32 18.51
C SER A 96 -22.41 -2.47 19.53
N TYR A 97 -21.46 -2.47 20.47
CA TYR A 97 -21.43 -3.43 21.59
C TYR A 97 -22.70 -3.40 22.46
N SER A 98 -23.43 -2.28 22.43
CA SER A 98 -24.71 -2.10 23.13
C SER A 98 -25.85 -2.89 22.48
N ASP A 99 -25.75 -3.22 21.19
CA ASP A 99 -26.79 -3.93 20.45
C ASP A 99 -26.71 -5.45 20.66
N ILE A 100 -25.60 -5.94 21.23
CA ILE A 100 -25.38 -7.34 21.54
C ILE A 100 -25.98 -7.62 22.93
N GLY A 101 -26.92 -8.57 23.05
CA GLY A 101 -27.46 -8.98 24.35
C GLY A 101 -26.56 -9.97 25.09
N GLY A 102 -26.31 -9.75 26.38
CA GLY A 102 -25.49 -10.64 27.23
C GLY A 102 -24.00 -10.66 26.85
N LEU A 103 -23.29 -11.73 27.24
CA LEU A 103 -21.86 -11.96 26.95
C LEU A 103 -20.94 -10.83 27.45
N ASP A 104 -21.29 -10.19 28.56
CA ASP A 104 -20.55 -9.02 29.08
C ASP A 104 -19.08 -9.34 29.38
N MET A 105 -18.80 -10.58 29.83
CA MET A 105 -17.45 -11.06 30.06
C MET A 105 -16.64 -11.12 28.76
N GLN A 106 -17.19 -11.75 27.72
CA GLN A 106 -16.51 -11.90 26.43
C GLN A 106 -16.32 -10.55 25.73
N LYS A 107 -17.31 -9.64 25.83
CA LYS A 107 -17.17 -8.27 25.31
C LYS A 107 -16.04 -7.53 25.99
N GLN A 108 -15.92 -7.67 27.31
CA GLN A 108 -14.85 -7.05 28.08
C GLN A 108 -13.49 -7.60 27.64
N GLU A 109 -13.35 -8.92 27.51
CA GLU A 109 -12.10 -9.55 27.04
C GLU A 109 -11.69 -9.07 25.63
N VAL A 110 -12.65 -8.96 24.70
CA VAL A 110 -12.39 -8.45 23.34
C VAL A 110 -11.95 -6.98 23.38
N LYS A 111 -12.61 -6.14 24.19
CA LYS A 111 -12.21 -4.73 24.35
C LYS A 111 -10.82 -4.59 24.94
N GLU A 112 -10.50 -5.36 25.96
CA GLU A 112 -9.17 -5.34 26.58
C GLU A 112 -8.08 -5.83 25.64
N ALA A 113 -8.39 -6.82 24.80
CA ALA A 113 -7.43 -7.36 23.85
C ALA A 113 -7.24 -6.48 22.60
N VAL A 114 -8.28 -5.79 22.13
CA VAL A 114 -8.23 -5.04 20.85
C VAL A 114 -8.25 -3.53 21.05
N GLU A 115 -9.14 -3.00 21.88
CA GLU A 115 -9.35 -1.56 22.05
C GLU A 115 -8.32 -0.93 22.99
N LEU A 116 -7.94 -1.65 24.06
CA LEU A 116 -6.99 -1.15 25.07
C LEU A 116 -5.58 -0.92 24.52
N PRO A 117 -4.97 -1.83 23.71
CA PRO A 117 -3.66 -1.58 23.14
C PRO A 117 -3.65 -0.43 22.13
N LEU A 118 -4.74 -0.25 21.39
CA LEU A 118 -4.86 0.81 20.38
C LEU A 118 -5.12 2.18 21.01
N SER A 119 -5.94 2.24 22.06
CA SER A 119 -6.28 3.50 22.73
C SER A 119 -5.23 3.92 23.77
N HIS A 120 -4.63 2.96 24.47
CA HIS A 120 -3.73 3.21 25.61
C HIS A 120 -2.50 2.30 25.60
N GLY A 121 -1.75 2.29 24.49
CA GLY A 121 -0.52 1.50 24.36
C GLY A 121 0.59 1.87 25.36
N GLU A 122 0.55 3.06 25.97
CA GLU A 122 1.53 3.52 26.96
C GLU A 122 1.55 2.66 28.23
N PHE A 123 0.39 2.13 28.66
CA PHE A 123 0.33 1.24 29.83
C PHE A 123 1.11 -0.05 29.61
N TYR A 124 1.07 -0.61 28.39
CA TYR A 124 1.82 -1.81 28.03
C TYR A 124 3.32 -1.56 28.05
N GLN A 125 3.76 -0.39 27.57
CA GLN A 125 5.17 0.01 27.58
C GLN A 125 5.71 0.26 29.00
N GLN A 126 4.91 0.86 29.89
CA GLN A 126 5.29 1.10 31.28
C GLN A 126 5.41 -0.19 32.10
N ILE A 127 4.52 -1.15 31.85
CA ILE A 127 4.52 -2.45 32.53
C ILE A 127 5.58 -3.39 31.91
N GLY A 128 6.01 -3.13 30.67
CA GLY A 128 7.00 -3.93 29.95
C GLY A 128 6.43 -5.25 29.41
N ILE A 129 5.13 -5.30 29.13
CA ILE A 129 4.44 -6.46 28.57
C ILE A 129 4.02 -6.19 27.13
N ASP A 130 4.10 -7.21 26.28
CA ASP A 130 3.62 -7.11 24.90
C ASP A 130 2.08 -7.20 24.86
N PRO A 131 1.41 -6.37 24.03
CA PRO A 131 -0.03 -6.48 23.83
C PRO A 131 -0.40 -7.80 23.13
N PRO A 132 -1.61 -8.32 23.37
CA PRO A 132 -2.07 -9.55 22.73
C PRO A 132 -2.15 -9.37 21.21
N ARG A 133 -1.67 -10.36 20.44
CA ARG A 133 -1.55 -10.26 18.97
C ARG A 133 -2.79 -10.69 18.19
N GLY A 134 -3.77 -11.31 18.83
CA GLY A 134 -4.97 -11.78 18.16
C GLY A 134 -5.97 -12.41 19.12
N VAL A 135 -7.24 -12.38 18.73
CA VAL A 135 -8.35 -12.97 19.49
C VAL A 135 -9.00 -14.03 18.62
N LEU A 136 -9.13 -15.25 19.15
CA LEU A 136 -9.89 -16.31 18.50
C LEU A 136 -11.28 -16.35 19.15
N ILE A 137 -12.32 -16.05 18.37
CA ILE A 137 -13.70 -16.21 18.81
C ILE A 137 -14.17 -17.58 18.30
N PHE A 138 -14.51 -18.48 19.21
CA PHE A 138 -15.06 -19.79 18.88
C PHE A 138 -16.32 -20.08 19.70
N GLY A 139 -17.28 -20.77 19.08
CA GLY A 139 -18.52 -21.19 19.71
C GLY A 139 -19.30 -22.13 18.78
N PRO A 140 -20.32 -22.86 19.30
CA PRO A 140 -21.26 -23.62 18.50
C PRO A 140 -22.23 -22.73 17.70
#